data_AF-A0A2S5DAI6-F1
#
_entry.id   AF-A0A2S5DAI6-F1
#
_cell.length_a   1.000
_cell.length_b   1.000
_cell.length_c   1.000
_cell.angle_alpha   90.00
_cell.angle_beta   90.00
_cell.angle_gamma   90.00
#
_symmetry.space_group_name_H-M   'P 1'
#
loop_
_entity.id
_entity.type
_entity.pdbx_description
1 polymer ?
#
loop_
_entity_poly.entity_id
_entity_poly.type
_entity_poly.pdbx_seq_one_letter_code
_entity_poly.pdbx_strand_id
1 'polypeptide(L)' 'MHITILGAAACLGQPGQTTSFLIGNDTLLDCGTGCGSLDIEALLALRRVLLTHSHIDHCGLLPL' A
#
# COMPACT_ATOMS: atom_id res chain seq x y z
N MET A 1 13.40 3.10 -12.71
CA MET A 1 12.46 3.34 -11.59
C MET A 1 11.11 2.75 -12.03
N HIS A 2 10.58 1.78 -11.29
CA HIS A 2 9.32 1.08 -11.62
C HIS A 2 8.32 1.31 -10.48
N ILE A 3 7.05 1.54 -10.81
CA ILE A 3 5.97 1.71 -9.83
C ILE A 3 4.87 0.72 -10.17
N THR A 4 4.53 -0.13 -9.22
CA THR A 4 3.39 -1.04 -9.31
C THR A 4 2.22 -0.45 -8.54
N ILE A 5 1.08 -0.31 -9.21
CA ILE A 5 -0.16 0.15 -8.57
C ILE A 5 -0.80 -1.05 -7.88
N LEU A 6 -0.87 -1.03 -6.55
CA LEU A 6 -1.54 -2.07 -5.76
C LEU A 6 -2.98 -1.65 -5.42
N GLY A 7 -3.21 -0.35 -5.25
CA GLY A 7 -4.53 0.23 -5.06
C GLY A 7 -4.55 1.71 -5.42
N ALA A 8 -5.67 2.15 -6.00
CA ALA A 8 -5.87 3.52 -6.48
C ALA A 8 -7.30 4.04 -6.21
N ALA A 9 -8.11 3.30 -5.45
CA ALA A 9 -9.41 3.78 -4.99
C ALA A 9 -9.23 4.79 -3.86
N ALA A 10 -10.14 5.77 -3.80
CA ALA A 10 -10.21 6.76 -2.74
C ALA A 10 -11.23 6.34 -1.68
N CYS A 11 -10.94 6.64 -0.41
CA CYS A 11 -11.77 6.32 0.75
C CYS A 11 -12.01 4.81 0.93
N LEU A 12 -12.30 4.40 2.17
CA LEU A 12 -12.80 3.05 2.42
C LEU A 12 -14.27 2.91 1.98
N GLY A 13 -14.63 1.74 1.46
CA GLY A 13 -16.02 1.37 1.12
C GLY A 13 -16.42 1.59 -0.34
N GLN A 14 -15.51 2.14 -1.17
CA GLN A 14 -15.70 2.19 -2.62
C GLN A 14 -15.20 0.89 -3.28
N PRO A 15 -15.69 0.55 -4.50
CA PRO A 15 -15.15 -0.57 -5.26
C PRO A 15 -13.64 -0.40 -5.52
N GLY A 16 -12.90 -1.51 -5.36
CA GLY A 16 -11.46 -1.54 -5.58
C GLY A 16 -10.63 -1.45 -4.30
N GLN A 17 -9.31 -1.45 -4.49
CA GLN A 17 -8.35 -1.41 -3.39
C GLN A 17 -7.91 0.04 -3.12
N THR A 18 -7.84 0.43 -1.85
CA THR A 18 -7.44 1.78 -1.45
C THR A 18 -5.94 2.00 -1.63
N THR A 19 -5.55 3.28 -1.64
CA THR A 19 -4.23 3.78 -2.03
C THR A 19 -3.07 2.97 -1.46
N SER A 20 -2.30 2.33 -2.36
CA SER A 20 -1.01 1.74 -2.05
C SER A 20 -0.22 1.51 -3.34
N PHE A 21 1.05 1.89 -3.35
CA PHE A 21 1.94 1.71 -4.49
C PHE A 21 3.26 1.08 -4.04
N LEU A 22 3.74 0.09 -4.79
CA LEU A 22 5.08 -0.46 -4.60
C LEU A 22 6.06 0.26 -5.53
N ILE A 23 7.03 0.97 -4.95
CA ILE A 23 8.12 1.64 -5.66
C ILE A 23 9.32 0.71 -5.66
N GLY A 24 9.74 0.29 -6.85
CA GLY A 24 10.73 -0.77 -7.00
C GLY A 24 10.20 -2.07 -6.40
N ASN A 25 10.87 -2.55 -5.34
CA ASN A 25 10.63 -3.87 -4.78
C ASN A 25 10.57 -3.86 -3.24
N ASP A 26 10.80 -2.72 -2.58
CA ASP A 26 11.03 -2.68 -1.13
C ASP A 26 10.41 -1.47 -0.42
N THR A 27 9.72 -0.59 -1.15
CA THR A 27 9.19 0.67 -0.61
C THR A 27 7.72 0.81 -0.97
N LEU A 28 6.86 0.84 0.05
CA LEU A 28 5.47 1.22 -0.13
C LEU A 28 5.30 2.74 -0.03
N LEU A 29 4.54 3.31 -0.94
CA LEU A 29 3.87 4.60 -0.76
C LEU A 29 2.42 4.31 -0.37
N ASP A 30 2.09 4.64 0.87
CA ASP A 30 0.86 4.26 1.57
C ASP A 30 0.64 2.73 1.69
N CYS A 31 -0.10 2.36 2.71
CA CYS A 31 -0.44 1.00 3.11
C CYS A 31 -1.96 0.87 3.29
N GLY A 32 -2.71 1.34 2.28
CA GLY A 32 -4.14 1.06 2.14
C GLY A 32 -4.42 -0.42 1.82
N THR A 33 -5.68 -0.77 1.54
CA THR A 33 -6.07 -2.15 1.27
C THR A 33 -5.38 -2.77 0.05
N GLY A 34 -4.86 -1.94 -0.87
CA GLY A 34 -4.00 -2.38 -1.97
C GLY A 34 -2.78 -3.17 -1.50
N CYS A 35 -2.20 -2.84 -0.34
CA CYS A 35 -1.08 -3.59 0.23
C CYS A 35 -1.39 -5.08 0.43
N GLY A 36 -2.67 -5.44 0.64
CA GLY A 36 -3.11 -6.82 0.79
C GLY A 36 -3.00 -7.68 -0.47
N SER A 37 -2.64 -7.12 -1.63
CA SER A 37 -2.40 -7.90 -2.86
C SER A 37 -0.96 -8.43 -2.97
N LEU A 38 -0.07 -8.04 -2.07
CA LEU A 38 1.31 -8.54 -2.05
C LEU A 38 1.34 -9.99 -1.54
N ASP A 39 2.15 -10.82 -2.20
CA ASP A 39 2.47 -12.13 -1.66
C ASP A 39 3.45 -12.04 -0.49
N ILE A 40 3.69 -13.18 0.16
CA ILE A 40 4.54 -13.24 1.36
C ILE A 40 5.98 -12.82 1.08
N GLU A 41 6.52 -13.16 -0.10
CA GLU A 41 7.90 -12.83 -0.48
C GLU A 41 8.05 -11.32 -0.70
N ALA A 42 7.07 -10.69 -1.35
CA ALA A 42 7.03 -9.25 -1.55
C ALA A 42 6.86 -8.49 -0.23
N LEU A 43 6.02 -8.98 0.69
CA LEU A 43 5.87 -8.40 2.02
C LEU A 43 7.18 -8.48 2.83
N LEU A 44 7.88 -9.61 2.79
CA LEU A 44 9.17 -9.80 3.46
C LEU A 44 10.30 -8.94 2.86
N ALA A 45 10.19 -8.55 1.59
CA ALA A 45 11.16 -7.67 0.93
C ALA A 45 10.98 -6.18 1.30
N LEU A 46 9.86 -5.79 1.89
CA LEU A 46 9.59 -4.40 2.27
C LEU A 46 10.57 -3.92 3.34
N ARG A 47 11.09 -2.70 3.13
CA ARG A 47 12.03 -2.02 4.04
C ARG A 47 11.53 -0.69 4.55
N ARG A 48 10.63 -0.06 3.79
CA ARG A 48 10.16 1.30 4.03
C ARG A 48 8.68 1.42 3.69
N VAL A 49 7.97 2.16 4.51
CA VAL A 49 6.63 2.65 4.19
C VAL A 49 6.67 4.17 4.32
N LEU A 50 6.33 4.86 3.24
CA LEU A 50 6.18 6.30 3.20
C LEU A 50 4.69 6.59 3.26
N LEU A 51 4.23 7.25 4.31
CA LEU A 51 2.85 7.68 4.44
C LEU A 51 2.70 9.10 3.94
N THR A 52 1.71 9.33 3.09
CA THR A 52 1.32 10.69 2.69
C THR A 52 0.64 11.44 3.84
N HIS A 53 -0.25 10.75 4.56
CA HIS A 53 -0.97 11.21 5.74
C HIS A 53 -1.62 10.02 6.47
N SER A 54 -2.39 10.27 7.53
CA SER A 54 -2.90 9.26 8.46
C SER A 54 -4.41 8.98 8.34
N HIS A 55 -5.00 9.14 7.16
CA HIS A 55 -6.34 8.60 6.93
C HIS A 55 -6.30 7.08 6.76
N ILE A 56 -7.37 6.42 7.19
CA ILE A 56 -7.44 4.96 7.31
C ILE A 56 -7.29 4.23 5.96
N ASP A 57 -7.69 4.85 4.86
CA ASP A 57 -7.54 4.33 3.51
C ASP A 57 -6.09 4.38 3.00
N HIS A 58 -5.19 5.05 3.73
CA HIS A 58 -3.75 5.13 3.45
C HIS A 58 -2.88 4.36 4.46
N CYS A 59 -3.36 4.10 5.68
CA CYS A 59 -2.57 3.42 6.72
C CYS A 59 -3.25 2.19 7.33
N GLY A 60 -4.45 1.80 6.87
CA GLY A 60 -5.28 0.79 7.51
C GLY A 60 -4.70 -0.63 7.54
N LEU A 61 -3.70 -0.96 6.72
CA LEU A 61 -2.99 -2.25 6.75
C LEU A 61 -1.59 -2.17 7.37
N LEU A 62 -1.18 -1.04 7.93
CA LEU A 62 0.02 -1.00 8.76
C LEU A 62 -0.24 -1.75 10.08
N PRO A 63 0.67 -2.65 10.52
CA PRO A 63 0.59 -3.23 11.85
C PRO A 63 0.71 -2.15 12.93
N LEU A 64 -0.22 -2.14 13.89
CA LEU A 64 -0.21 -1.28 15.08
C LEU A 64 0.35 -2.02 16.29
#